data_AF-A0A4Y2PTF6-F1
#
_entry.id   AF-A0A4Y2PTF6-F1
#
_cell.length_a   1.000
_cell.length_b   1.000
_cell.length_c   1.000
_cell.angle_alpha   90.00
_cell.angle_beta   90.00
_cell.angle_gamma   90.00
#
_symmetry.space_group_name_H-M   'P 1'
#
loop_
_entity.id
_entity.type
_entity.pdbx_description
1 polymer ?
#
loop_
_entity_poly.entity_id
_entity_poly.type
_entity_poly.pdbx_seq_one_letter_code
_entity_poly.pdbx_strand_id
1 'polypeptide(L)'
;MEVDNTWLWNILWTDEAHFHLQGSVNTRNCRIWVRENPFQMQPLPLHSQNVTVWYGFTAAFIVGPFSFEEIGPSGPVTCTDNGTRYDLFLRNQLITALQQRGCVVSTIFMQAGAHPHIATSVKQLLNLHFGNNRIISRHFPTDWQTRSPNLNLCDFWLWGN
;
A
#
# COMPACT_ATOMS: atom_id res chain seq x y z
N MET A 1 -21.28 6.78 22.70
CA MET A 1 -20.09 7.56 22.27
C MET A 1 -20.45 8.05 20.88
N GLU A 2 -20.78 9.34 20.72
CA GLU A 2 -20.98 9.90 19.38
C GLU A 2 -19.67 9.73 18.63
N VAL A 3 -19.69 8.94 17.56
CA VAL A 3 -18.57 8.87 16.63
C VAL A 3 -18.58 10.20 15.90
N ASP A 4 -17.66 11.07 16.25
CA ASP A 4 -17.44 12.31 15.52
C ASP A 4 -17.21 11.96 14.04
N ASN A 5 -18.12 12.41 13.17
CA ASN A 5 -18.07 12.15 11.74
C ASN A 5 -16.79 12.71 11.08
N THR A 6 -16.05 13.58 11.75
CA THR A 6 -14.74 14.07 11.28
C THR A 6 -13.64 13.00 11.33
N TRP A 7 -13.85 11.90 12.07
CA TRP A 7 -12.85 10.83 12.23
C TRP A 7 -12.44 10.21 10.89
N LEU A 8 -13.40 9.94 10.01
CA LEU A 8 -13.15 9.36 8.68
C LEU A 8 -12.31 10.27 7.77
N TRP A 9 -12.44 11.59 7.92
CA TRP A 9 -11.73 12.57 7.08
C TRP A 9 -10.23 12.62 7.38
N ASN A 10 -9.83 12.15 8.56
CA ASN A 10 -8.45 12.15 9.03
C ASN A 10 -7.74 10.80 8.82
N ILE A 11 -8.41 9.79 8.26
CA ILE A 11 -7.78 8.51 7.95
C ILE A 11 -6.90 8.67 6.71
N LEU A 12 -5.63 8.31 6.88
CA LEU A 12 -4.69 8.11 5.79
C LEU A 12 -4.75 6.64 5.37
N TRP A 13 -5.44 6.38 4.27
CA TRP A 13 -5.53 5.08 3.62
C TRP A 13 -4.23 4.82 2.87
N THR A 14 -3.64 3.65 3.03
CA THR A 14 -2.36 3.31 2.43
C THR A 14 -2.33 1.87 1.95
N ASP A 15 -1.58 1.63 0.88
CA ASP A 15 -1.38 0.30 0.32
C ASP A 15 -0.21 0.28 -0.67
N GLU A 16 0.24 -0.93 -1.00
CA GLU A 16 1.28 -1.20 -1.97
C GLU A 16 0.74 -2.01 -3.15
N ALA A 17 1.03 -1.57 -4.38
CA ALA A 17 0.65 -2.29 -5.59
C ALA A 17 1.87 -2.59 -6.48
N HIS A 18 1.82 -3.75 -7.15
CA HIS A 18 2.82 -4.13 -8.15
C HIS A 18 2.34 -3.78 -9.57
N PHE A 19 3.15 -2.99 -10.28
CA PHE A 19 2.93 -2.64 -11.69
C PHE A 19 3.89 -3.42 -12.57
N HIS A 20 3.37 -4.31 -13.42
CA HIS A 20 4.18 -5.13 -14.32
C HIS A 20 4.38 -4.43 -15.66
N LEU A 21 5.63 -4.29 -16.11
CA LEU A 21 5.98 -3.58 -17.36
C LEU A 21 5.51 -4.30 -18.62
N GLN A 22 5.21 -5.59 -18.54
CA GLN A 22 4.76 -6.40 -19.69
C GLN A 22 3.24 -6.31 -19.95
N GLY A 23 2.49 -5.49 -19.20
CA GLY A 23 1.06 -5.30 -19.44
C GLY A 23 0.25 -6.60 -19.32
N SER A 24 0.67 -7.52 -18.45
CA SER A 24 0.00 -8.81 -18.26
C SER A 24 -1.46 -8.56 -17.88
N VAL A 25 -2.38 -8.92 -18.78
CA VAL A 25 -3.81 -8.75 -18.56
C VAL A 25 -4.26 -9.76 -17.51
N ASN A 26 -5.00 -9.31 -16.49
CA ASN A 26 -5.63 -10.20 -15.54
C ASN A 26 -6.43 -11.27 -16.30
N THR A 27 -6.22 -12.55 -15.98
CA THR A 27 -6.90 -13.67 -16.63
C THR A 27 -8.42 -13.59 -16.55
N ARG A 28 -8.96 -12.88 -15.55
CA ARG A 28 -10.40 -12.59 -15.42
C ARG A 28 -10.91 -11.55 -16.41
N ASN A 29 -10.04 -10.65 -16.85
CA ASN A 29 -10.32 -9.58 -17.82
C ASN A 29 -9.96 -9.99 -19.26
N CYS A 30 -9.11 -11.01 -19.44
CA CYS A 30 -8.79 -11.56 -20.76
C CYS A 30 -9.88 -12.55 -21.20
N ARG A 31 -10.93 -12.04 -21.85
CA ARG A 31 -11.97 -12.87 -22.49
C ARG A 31 -11.83 -12.81 -24.00
N ILE A 32 -11.56 -13.98 -24.59
CA ILE A 32 -11.49 -14.15 -26.04
C ILE A 32 -12.84 -14.67 -26.50
N TRP A 33 -13.53 -13.91 -27.35
CA TRP A 33 -14.79 -14.33 -27.96
C TRP A 33 -14.52 -15.00 -29.31
N VAL A 34 -14.72 -16.31 -29.39
CA VAL A 34 -14.56 -17.12 -30.61
C VAL A 34 -15.65 -18.18 -30.67
N ARG A 35 -16.01 -18.63 -31.89
CA ARG A 35 -17.11 -19.60 -32.10
C ARG A 35 -16.78 -21.00 -31.58
N GLU A 36 -15.50 -21.37 -31.56
CA GLU A 36 -14.99 -22.66 -31.09
C GLU A 36 -13.79 -22.41 -30.17
N ASN A 37 -13.56 -23.32 -29.21
CA ASN A 37 -12.46 -23.19 -28.26
C ASN A 37 -11.10 -23.17 -29.01
N PRO A 38 -10.29 -22.11 -28.87
CA PRO A 38 -9.07 -21.97 -29.64
C PRO A 38 -7.93 -22.86 -29.14
N PHE A 39 -8.11 -23.58 -28.01
CA PHE A 39 -7.09 -24.40 -27.35
C PHE A 39 -5.74 -23.69 -27.15
N GLN A 40 -5.78 -22.35 -27.06
CA GLN A 40 -4.59 -21.53 -27.05
C GLN A 40 -4.21 -21.20 -25.61
N MET A 41 -2.97 -21.52 -25.23
CA MET A 41 -2.38 -21.11 -23.96
C MET A 41 -1.45 -19.93 -24.21
N GLN A 42 -1.61 -18.87 -23.43
CA GLN A 42 -0.66 -17.77 -23.43
C GLN A 42 0.41 -18.03 -22.36
N PRO A 43 1.68 -18.25 -22.74
CA PRO A 43 2.75 -18.38 -21.77
C PRO A 43 2.97 -17.03 -21.07
N LEU A 44 3.00 -17.06 -19.74
CA LEU A 44 3.34 -15.91 -18.91
C LEU A 44 4.71 -16.18 -18.25
N PRO A 45 5.64 -15.22 -18.31
CA PRO A 45 6.90 -15.36 -17.61
C PRO A 45 6.68 -15.38 -16.09
N LEU A 46 7.35 -16.32 -15.42
CA LEU A 46 7.29 -16.44 -13.96
C LEU A 46 7.87 -15.21 -13.24
N HIS A 47 8.82 -14.53 -13.88
CA HIS A 47 9.47 -13.33 -13.38
C HIS A 47 9.40 -12.24 -14.45
N SER A 48 8.34 -11.45 -14.43
CA SER A 48 8.28 -10.19 -15.17
C SER A 48 8.85 -9.06 -14.33
N GLN A 49 9.52 -8.10 -14.98
CA GLN A 49 9.90 -6.87 -14.31
C GLN A 49 8.63 -6.15 -13.84
N ASN A 50 8.57 -5.85 -12.55
CA ASN A 50 7.53 -5.05 -11.93
C ASN A 50 8.14 -3.89 -11.18
N VAL A 51 7.32 -2.92 -10.78
CA VAL A 51 7.65 -1.88 -9.81
C VAL A 51 6.63 -1.96 -8.68
N THR A 52 7.12 -2.00 -7.44
CA THR A 52 6.27 -1.91 -6.25
C THR A 52 6.12 -0.45 -5.88
N VAL A 53 4.89 0.04 -5.86
CA VAL A 53 4.57 1.43 -5.54
C VAL A 53 3.74 1.46 -4.27
N TRP A 54 4.21 2.24 -3.30
CA TRP A 54 3.43 2.67 -2.16
C TRP A 54 2.62 3.91 -2.50
N TYR A 55 1.37 3.95 -2.08
CA TYR A 55 0.53 5.13 -2.21
C TYR A 55 -0.35 5.31 -0.98
N GLY A 56 -0.63 6.56 -0.64
CA GLY A 56 -1.59 6.87 0.40
C GLY A 56 -2.37 8.13 0.13
N PHE A 57 -3.56 8.21 0.69
CA PHE A 57 -4.37 9.41 0.59
C PHE A 57 -5.29 9.60 1.80
N THR A 58 -5.59 10.86 2.07
CA THR A 58 -6.66 11.29 2.96
C THR A 58 -7.78 11.87 2.10
N ALA A 59 -8.88 12.27 2.72
CA ALA A 59 -9.94 12.99 2.01
C ALA A 59 -9.49 14.39 1.51
N ALA A 60 -8.38 14.94 2.01
CA ALA A 60 -7.90 16.28 1.66
C ALA A 60 -6.70 16.29 0.70
N PHE A 61 -5.85 15.26 0.73
CA PHE A 61 -4.64 15.21 -0.09
C PHE A 61 -4.09 13.80 -0.28
N ILE A 62 -3.25 13.68 -1.30
CA ILE A 62 -2.50 12.48 -1.66
C ILE A 62 -1.07 12.56 -1.10
N VAL A 63 -0.51 11.40 -0.76
CA VAL A 63 0.87 11.17 -0.34
C VAL A 63 1.49 10.05 -1.18
N GLY A 64 2.66 10.32 -1.77
CA GLY A 64 3.26 9.46 -2.78
C GLY A 64 2.87 9.88 -4.21
N PRO A 65 3.03 8.99 -5.22
CA PRO A 65 3.54 7.61 -5.14
C PRO A 65 5.01 7.54 -4.71
N PHE A 66 5.37 6.46 -4.03
CA PHE A 66 6.77 6.14 -3.70
C PHE A 66 7.13 4.74 -4.20
N SER A 67 8.20 4.62 -4.99
CA SER A 67 8.64 3.34 -5.52
C SER A 67 9.68 2.69 -4.62
N PHE A 68 9.59 1.37 -4.45
CA PHE A 68 10.62 0.57 -3.78
C PHE A 68 11.66 0.08 -4.79
N GLU A 69 12.62 0.94 -5.11
CA GLU A 69 13.68 0.67 -6.09
C GLU A 69 15.08 0.86 -5.47
N GLU A 70 16.04 0.05 -5.92
CA GLU A 70 17.46 0.22 -5.64
C GLU A 70 18.25 0.47 -6.92
N ILE A 71 19.31 1.27 -6.83
CA ILE A 71 20.19 1.54 -7.98
C ILE A 71 21.06 0.32 -8.22
N GLY A 72 20.72 -0.46 -9.24
CA GLY A 72 21.53 -1.55 -9.76
C GLY A 72 22.54 -1.08 -10.81
N PRO A 73 23.43 -1.98 -11.27
CA PRO A 73 24.44 -1.67 -12.28
C PRO A 73 23.86 -1.27 -13.65
N SER A 74 22.59 -1.59 -13.91
CA SER A 74 21.89 -1.27 -15.17
C SER A 74 20.72 -0.29 -14.98
N GLY A 75 20.62 0.37 -13.82
CA GLY A 75 19.51 1.27 -13.47
C GLY A 75 18.68 0.79 -12.27
N PRO A 76 17.53 1.44 -11.99
CA PRO A 76 16.67 1.09 -10.87
C PRO A 76 16.12 -0.34 -11.01
N VAL A 77 16.20 -1.11 -9.92
CA VAL A 77 15.67 -2.47 -9.81
C VAL A 77 14.72 -2.52 -8.63
N THR A 78 13.54 -3.07 -8.87
CA THR A 78 12.54 -3.25 -7.82
C THR A 78 13.05 -4.17 -6.73
N CYS A 79 12.86 -3.73 -5.50
CA CYS A 79 13.34 -4.45 -4.35
C CYS A 79 12.19 -5.01 -3.52
N THR A 80 12.47 -6.14 -2.86
CA THR A 80 11.50 -6.77 -1.95
C THR A 80 11.30 -5.88 -0.74
N ASP A 81 10.05 -5.54 -0.45
CA ASP A 81 9.72 -4.83 0.78
C ASP A 81 9.90 -5.76 1.99
N ASN A 82 10.63 -5.26 2.99
CA ASN A 82 10.89 -5.95 4.23
C ASN A 82 10.77 -4.96 5.39
N GLY A 83 10.62 -5.44 6.62
CA GLY A 83 10.35 -4.56 7.77
C GLY A 83 11.38 -3.44 7.97
N THR A 84 12.66 -3.66 7.63
CA THR A 84 13.72 -2.64 7.74
C THR A 84 13.60 -1.57 6.65
N ARG A 85 13.33 -1.98 5.40
CA ARG A 85 13.12 -1.05 4.27
C ARG A 85 11.84 -0.25 4.47
N TYR A 86 10.78 -0.90 4.93
CA TYR A 86 9.52 -0.26 5.26
C TYR A 86 9.69 0.79 6.37
N ASP A 87 10.39 0.44 7.47
CA ASP A 87 10.70 1.38 8.55
C ASP A 87 11.47 2.62 8.04
N LEU A 88 12.51 2.40 7.24
CA LEU A 88 13.31 3.48 6.65
C LEU A 88 12.46 4.38 5.73
N PHE A 89 11.62 3.75 4.90
CA PHE A 89 10.68 4.44 4.03
C PHE A 89 9.70 5.31 4.84
N LEU A 90 9.05 4.73 5.85
CA LEU A 90 8.11 5.44 6.70
C LEU A 90 8.76 6.65 7.36
N ARG A 91 9.97 6.48 7.89
CA ARG A 91 10.71 7.53 8.60
C ARG A 91 11.12 8.67 7.66
N ASN A 92 11.75 8.33 6.55
CA ASN A 92 12.43 9.30 5.70
C ASN A 92 11.49 9.95 4.67
N GLN A 93 10.46 9.24 4.24
CA GLN A 93 9.55 9.72 3.18
C GLN A 93 8.19 10.06 3.77
N LEU A 94 7.47 9.09 4.31
CA LEU A 94 6.08 9.30 4.74
C LEU A 94 5.95 10.30 5.89
N ILE A 95 6.60 10.02 7.02
CA ILE A 95 6.49 10.85 8.24
C ILE A 95 7.03 12.26 7.94
N THR A 96 8.14 12.34 7.21
CA THR A 96 8.70 13.64 6.79
C THR A 96 7.71 14.43 5.94
N ALA A 97 7.04 13.80 4.96
CA ALA A 97 6.01 14.46 4.15
C ALA A 97 4.80 14.92 4.98
N LEU A 98 4.37 14.13 5.96
CA LEU A 98 3.27 14.50 6.85
C LEU A 98 3.66 15.63 7.82
N GLN A 99 4.92 15.65 8.29
CA GLN A 99 5.47 16.71 9.13
C GLN A 99 5.55 18.05 8.39
N GLN A 100 6.02 18.04 7.13
CA GLN A 100 6.05 19.23 6.28
C GLN A 100 4.66 19.82 6.06
N ARG A 101 3.62 18.97 6.05
CA ARG A 101 2.21 19.39 5.95
C ARG A 101 1.58 19.73 7.30
N GLY A 102 2.27 19.53 8.42
CA GLY A 102 1.76 19.81 9.76
C GLY A 102 0.61 18.90 10.21
N CYS A 103 0.44 17.72 9.62
CA CYS A 103 -0.76 16.88 9.80
C CYS A 103 -0.55 15.60 10.62
N VAL A 104 0.67 15.27 11.05
CA VAL A 104 0.96 14.03 11.82
C VAL A 104 0.08 13.88 13.06
N VAL A 105 -0.23 14.99 13.74
CA VAL A 105 -1.01 14.99 14.99
C VAL A 105 -2.51 14.77 14.77
N SER A 106 -3.03 15.06 13.58
CA SER A 106 -4.43 14.81 13.22
C SER A 106 -4.63 13.49 12.48
N THR A 107 -3.59 12.98 11.80
CA THR A 107 -3.69 11.76 11.00
C THR A 107 -4.00 10.53 11.84
N ILE A 108 -4.93 9.72 11.34
CA ILE A 108 -5.15 8.32 11.73
C ILE A 108 -4.51 7.47 10.65
N PHE A 109 -3.47 6.73 11.01
CA PHE A 109 -2.72 5.93 10.05
C PHE A 109 -3.37 4.56 9.86
N MET A 110 -3.64 4.19 8.61
CA MET A 110 -4.19 2.88 8.26
C MET A 110 -3.24 2.15 7.32
N GLN A 111 -2.96 0.88 7.63
CA GLN A 111 -2.19 -0.04 6.77
C GLN A 111 -2.72 -1.48 6.85
N ALA A 112 -2.51 -2.25 5.79
CA ALA A 112 -2.85 -3.67 5.77
C ALA A 112 -1.94 -4.50 6.70
N GLY A 113 -2.31 -5.76 6.95
CA GLY A 113 -1.57 -6.69 7.82
C GLY A 113 -0.43 -7.45 7.12
N ALA A 114 0.29 -6.83 6.18
CA ALA A 114 1.42 -7.47 5.49
C ALA A 114 2.61 -7.73 6.46
N HIS A 115 3.52 -8.63 6.09
CA HIS A 115 4.63 -9.01 6.98
C HIS A 115 5.57 -7.83 7.34
N PRO A 116 5.96 -6.94 6.40
CA PRO A 116 6.76 -5.76 6.73
C PRO A 116 6.05 -4.83 7.73
N HIS A 117 4.73 -4.69 7.62
CA HIS A 117 3.91 -3.75 8.40
C HIS A 117 3.82 -4.11 9.89
N ILE A 118 4.01 -5.39 10.23
CA ILE A 118 3.95 -5.91 11.60
C ILE A 118 5.31 -6.04 12.27
N ALA A 119 6.39 -5.66 11.57
CA ALA A 119 7.74 -5.66 12.13
C ALA A 119 7.82 -4.80 13.41
N THR A 120 8.64 -5.21 14.36
CA THR A 120 8.73 -4.53 15.67
C THR A 120 9.16 -3.07 15.54
N SER A 121 10.16 -2.79 14.69
CA SER A 121 10.62 -1.42 14.40
C SER A 121 9.51 -0.55 13.84
N VAL A 122 8.80 -1.05 12.83
CA VAL A 122 7.66 -0.37 12.19
C VAL A 122 6.58 -0.04 13.21
N LYS A 123 6.18 -1.00 14.05
CA LYS A 123 5.15 -0.76 15.08
C LYS A 123 5.58 0.29 16.09
N GLN A 124 6.85 0.25 16.53
CA GLN A 124 7.40 1.24 17.46
C GLN A 124 7.43 2.63 16.83
N LEU A 125 7.86 2.73 15.57
CA LEU A 125 7.89 3.98 14.81
C LEU A 125 6.48 4.57 14.65
N LEU A 126 5.50 3.77 14.22
CA LEU A 126 4.12 4.23 14.07
C LEU A 126 3.54 4.69 15.40
N ASN A 127 3.74 3.93 16.48
CA ASN A 127 3.27 4.30 17.81
C ASN A 127 3.92 5.60 18.32
N LEU A 128 5.20 5.83 18.00
CA LEU A 128 5.90 7.05 18.38
C LEU A 128 5.29 8.30 17.72
N HIS A 129 4.86 8.22 16.46
CA HIS A 129 4.39 9.38 15.68
C HIS A 129 2.87 9.58 15.73
N PHE A 130 2.10 8.51 15.64
CA PHE A 130 0.63 8.58 15.60
C PHE A 130 0.01 8.24 16.97
N GLY A 131 0.69 7.47 17.80
CA GLY A 131 0.12 6.96 19.05
C GLY A 131 -0.87 5.84 18.81
N ASN A 132 -0.95 4.93 19.79
CA ASN A 132 -1.64 3.65 19.69
C ASN A 132 -3.13 3.74 19.26
N ASN A 133 -3.81 4.82 19.64
CA ASN A 133 -5.25 5.00 19.38
C ASN A 133 -5.56 5.57 17.98
N ARG A 134 -4.53 6.00 17.22
CA ARG A 134 -4.67 6.56 15.87
C ARG A 134 -4.03 5.67 14.81
N ILE A 135 -3.92 4.37 15.10
CA ILE A 135 -3.35 3.38 14.19
C ILE A 135 -4.37 2.27 13.97
N ILE A 136 -4.71 2.06 12.70
CA ILE A 136 -5.55 0.99 12.20
C ILE A 136 -4.63 0.01 11.48
N SER A 137 -4.22 -1.05 12.18
CA SER A 137 -3.25 -2.03 11.68
C SER A 137 -3.33 -3.29 12.52
N ARG A 138 -2.83 -4.40 11.99
CA ARG A 138 -2.71 -5.63 12.77
C ARG A 138 -1.85 -5.40 14.02
N HIS A 139 -2.29 -5.94 15.16
CA HIS A 139 -1.62 -5.85 16.48
C HIS A 139 -1.65 -4.46 17.15
N PHE A 140 -2.55 -3.58 16.71
CA PHE A 140 -2.90 -2.34 17.41
C PHE A 140 -4.32 -2.46 18.00
N PRO A 141 -4.73 -1.55 18.92
CA PRO A 141 -6.07 -1.57 19.51
C PRO A 141 -7.21 -1.56 18.48
N THR A 142 -7.02 -0.82 17.39
CA THR A 142 -7.93 -0.88 16.23
C THR A 142 -7.35 -1.85 15.22
N ASP A 143 -7.71 -3.12 15.38
CA ASP A 143 -7.16 -4.22 14.57
C ASP A 143 -7.70 -4.18 13.14
N TRP A 144 -6.82 -4.33 12.15
CA TRP A 144 -7.23 -4.49 10.75
C TRP A 144 -7.39 -5.96 10.40
N GLN A 145 -8.62 -6.35 10.04
CA GLN A 145 -8.93 -7.75 9.78
C GLN A 145 -8.22 -8.27 8.53
N THR A 146 -7.61 -9.45 8.66
CA THR A 146 -6.90 -10.13 7.57
C THR A 146 -7.83 -10.43 6.38
N ARG A 147 -7.33 -10.26 5.15
CA ARG A 147 -8.08 -10.49 3.89
C ARG A 147 -9.31 -9.60 3.70
N SER A 148 -9.19 -8.33 4.06
CA SER A 148 -10.27 -7.34 3.90
C SER A 148 -9.95 -6.24 2.88
N PRO A 149 -9.56 -6.57 1.63
CA PRO A 149 -9.23 -5.55 0.62
C PRO A 149 -10.46 -4.68 0.30
N ASN A 150 -11.67 -5.22 0.37
CA ASN A 150 -12.91 -4.46 0.15
C ASN A 150 -13.15 -3.33 1.17
N LEU A 151 -12.44 -3.35 2.31
CA LEU A 151 -12.52 -2.29 3.32
C LEU A 151 -11.40 -1.25 3.15
N ASN A 152 -10.34 -1.57 2.39
CA ASN A 152 -9.26 -0.65 2.09
C ASN A 152 -9.62 0.16 0.85
N LEU A 153 -9.72 1.49 1.00
CA LEU A 153 -10.06 2.35 -0.14
C LEU A 153 -8.97 2.37 -1.22
N CYS A 154 -7.71 2.07 -0.88
CA CYS A 154 -6.67 1.90 -1.90
C CYS A 154 -6.98 0.70 -2.80
N ASP A 155 -7.20 -0.48 -2.22
CA ASP A 155 -7.56 -1.70 -2.97
C ASP A 155 -8.88 -1.53 -3.76
N PHE A 156 -9.92 -0.98 -3.13
CA PHE A 156 -11.26 -0.93 -3.71
C PHE A 156 -11.41 0.14 -4.79
N TRP A 157 -10.83 1.33 -4.60
CA TRP A 157 -11.10 2.49 -5.46
C TRP A 157 -9.87 2.95 -6.24
N LEU A 158 -8.70 3.02 -5.60
CA LEU A 158 -7.49 3.56 -6.23
C LEU A 158 -6.91 2.59 -7.26
N TRP A 159 -6.74 1.32 -6.89
CA TRP A 159 -6.15 0.30 -7.74
C TRP A 159 -7.16 -0.47 -8.59
N GLY A 160 -8.46 -0.37 -8.26
CA GLY A 160 -9.54 -1.17 -8.83
C GLY A 160 -10.01 -0.79 -10.25
N ASN A 161 -9.25 0.04 -10.99
CA ASN A 161 -9.59 0.49 -12.34
C ASN A 161 -8.65 -0.08 -13.41
#